data_AF-A0A1N6FTP8-F1
#
_entry.id   AF-A0A1N6FTP8-F1
#
_cell.length_a   1.000
_cell.length_b   1.000
_cell.length_c   1.000
_cell.angle_alpha   90.00
_cell.angle_beta   90.00
_cell.angle_gamma   90.00
#
_symmetry.space_group_name_H-M   'P 1'
#
loop_
_entity.id
_entity.type
_entity.pdbx_description
1 polymer ?
#
loop_
_entity_poly.entity_id
_entity_poly.type
_entity_poly.pdbx_seq_one_letter_code
_entity_poly.pdbx_strand_id
1 'polypeptide(L)'
;MRIRYVIFNIFIGALLAINTGCKGTSKDQLTSASKANSPKYTIGVEQSSSIQASIEKQLPKANIKPYPDLITAYFALQVGEIDALAYNEIVLYHTFNDSMSGLTYIPNDIDIPNEIVIGMNKHSSIPDLKGIINKLIDSLNAAGTLTELNDHWNKNSKKNPLISPKKNDSEQVLRIATSADVPPFSFISENQIMGIDLDIIKLLEEKLNVNATIIKTERNKLVNALKNNEADLIISAFTKADEYTDDIDFSKPYYIGKTAFAVRQDNFNKEESLSKVPKMTYLEPKKPDEIYKLADLSGKFVGVQTGTTLDEQVQQLIKLPRIQYFAHIPEMTKALEQRTIDAIAVDYSVAETILKNHSDFSILKDRLNKDEFGIAIRKNSPLKARIDSSISVLQKKGEIRRIKEKWSKNKSAVRVMQQDWIGNDTLIVGTEALYAPYEFYQWGELSGIDIDIMYTIGKMLNKNIKFADMNFDVLIPSLVNEKTDLCIAAMSITEERSNSIDFSIPYDKNESVIVVHTPQHALEKISDSTGVLSRLFQNIQNIFN
;
A
#
# COMPACT_ATOMS: atom_id res chain seq x y z
N MET A 1 7.50 -43.44 14.22
CA MET A 1 8.81 -43.81 13.63
C MET A 1 9.56 -42.63 12.99
N ARG A 2 8.90 -41.60 12.43
CA ARG A 2 9.57 -40.42 11.82
C ARG A 2 10.20 -39.40 12.79
N ILE A 3 9.79 -39.35 14.06
CA ILE A 3 10.33 -38.40 15.06
C ILE A 3 11.76 -38.78 15.51
N ARG A 4 12.11 -40.08 15.52
CA ARG A 4 13.46 -40.53 15.90
C ARG A 4 14.53 -40.24 14.84
N TYR A 5 14.15 -40.17 13.56
CA TYR A 5 15.09 -39.84 12.47
C TYR A 5 15.46 -38.35 12.43
N VAL A 6 14.57 -37.47 12.86
CA VAL A 6 14.84 -36.01 12.92
C VAL A 6 15.74 -35.70 14.12
N ILE A 7 15.50 -36.31 15.28
CA ILE A 7 16.33 -36.11 16.48
C ILE A 7 17.75 -36.67 16.29
N PHE A 8 17.91 -37.78 15.55
CA PHE A 8 19.22 -38.36 15.27
C PHE A 8 20.07 -37.52 14.30
N ASN A 9 19.46 -36.84 13.32
CA ASN A 9 20.17 -35.92 12.42
C ASN A 9 20.53 -34.59 13.10
N ILE A 10 19.73 -34.12 14.05
CA ILE A 10 20.04 -32.92 14.86
C ILE A 10 21.28 -33.16 15.75
N PHE A 11 21.43 -34.38 16.31
CA PHE A 11 22.61 -34.72 17.11
C PHE A 11 23.91 -34.82 16.29
N ILE A 12 23.84 -35.27 15.03
CA ILE A 12 25.01 -35.30 14.13
C ILE A 12 25.38 -33.89 13.65
N GLY A 13 24.40 -33.02 13.39
CA GLY A 13 24.65 -31.61 13.09
C GLY A 13 25.28 -30.84 14.25
N ALA A 14 24.84 -31.13 15.48
CA ALA A 14 25.43 -30.55 16.70
C ALA A 14 26.85 -31.08 16.99
N LEU A 15 27.14 -32.36 16.72
CA LEU A 15 28.50 -32.91 16.89
C LEU A 15 29.48 -32.40 15.82
N LEU A 16 29.03 -32.15 14.60
CA LEU A 16 29.86 -31.54 13.55
C LEU A 16 30.21 -30.08 13.85
N ALA A 17 29.32 -29.35 14.53
CA ALA A 17 29.58 -27.97 14.97
C ALA A 17 30.60 -27.87 16.13
N ILE A 18 30.80 -28.96 16.89
CA ILE A 18 31.75 -28.99 18.02
C ILE A 18 33.17 -29.37 17.57
N ASN A 19 33.34 -29.98 16.38
CA ASN A 19 34.63 -30.43 15.87
C ASN A 19 35.28 -29.54 14.79
N THR A 20 34.61 -28.50 14.32
CA THR A 20 35.23 -27.45 13.51
C THR A 20 35.63 -26.29 14.42
N GLY A 21 36.85 -26.36 14.95
CA GLY A 21 37.36 -25.47 16.00
C GLY A 21 36.97 -24.00 15.83
N CYS A 22 36.19 -23.50 16.80
CA CYS A 22 36.04 -22.08 17.08
C CYS A 22 37.39 -21.49 17.50
N LYS A 23 38.20 -21.11 16.52
CA LYS A 23 39.19 -20.02 16.63
C LYS A 23 38.74 -18.88 15.73
N GLY A 24 37.57 -18.32 16.02
CA GLY A 24 37.13 -17.06 15.42
C GLY A 24 37.59 -15.92 16.32
N THR A 25 38.72 -15.31 16.02
CA THR A 25 39.04 -13.95 16.51
C THR A 25 37.85 -13.04 16.23
N SER A 26 37.35 -12.32 17.24
CA SER A 26 36.34 -11.29 17.02
C SER A 26 36.85 -10.34 15.94
N LYS A 27 36.17 -10.27 14.79
CA LYS A 27 36.56 -9.32 13.74
C LYS A 27 36.46 -7.91 14.34
N ASP A 28 37.46 -7.08 14.08
CA ASP A 28 37.41 -5.67 14.44
C ASP A 28 36.15 -5.06 13.84
N GLN A 29 35.50 -4.16 14.58
CA GLN A 29 34.30 -3.52 14.07
C GLN A 29 34.65 -2.68 12.83
N LEU A 30 33.90 -2.87 11.75
CA LEU A 30 34.06 -2.07 10.54
C LEU A 30 33.57 -0.64 10.83
N THR A 31 34.44 0.36 10.66
CA THR A 31 34.14 1.77 11.00
C THR A 31 34.17 2.73 9.81
N SER A 32 34.57 2.26 8.63
CA SER A 32 34.54 3.02 7.36
C SER A 32 34.54 2.05 6.19
N ALA A 33 34.06 2.49 5.03
CA ALA A 33 33.99 1.67 3.83
C ALA A 33 35.39 1.22 3.34
N SER A 34 36.37 2.11 3.34
CA SER A 34 37.75 1.83 2.92
C SER A 34 38.43 0.71 3.74
N LYS A 35 38.12 0.60 5.03
CA LYS A 35 38.63 -0.48 5.91
C LYS A 35 38.10 -1.85 5.53
N ALA A 36 37.00 -1.90 4.77
CA ALA A 36 36.44 -3.16 4.27
C ALA A 36 37.31 -3.78 3.17
N ASN A 37 38.28 -3.05 2.59
CA ASN A 37 39.25 -3.52 1.59
C ASN A 37 40.27 -4.52 2.18
N SER A 38 39.79 -5.64 2.70
CA SER A 38 40.53 -6.64 3.44
C SER A 38 39.84 -7.99 3.32
N PRO A 39 40.59 -9.10 3.17
CA PRO A 39 40.00 -10.44 3.06
C PRO A 39 39.31 -10.90 4.34
N LYS A 40 39.41 -10.12 5.43
CA LYS A 40 38.69 -10.35 6.69
C LYS A 40 37.20 -10.08 6.57
N TYR A 41 36.78 -9.20 5.66
CA TYR A 41 35.40 -8.75 5.55
C TYR A 41 34.74 -9.29 4.29
N THR A 42 33.46 -9.63 4.43
CA THR A 42 32.57 -10.03 3.34
C THR A 42 31.53 -8.94 3.16
N ILE A 43 31.46 -8.36 1.96
CA ILE A 43 30.54 -7.30 1.60
C ILE A 43 29.47 -7.89 0.68
N GLY A 44 28.22 -7.85 1.11
CA GLY A 44 27.08 -8.13 0.26
C GLY A 44 26.80 -6.96 -0.66
N VAL A 45 26.52 -7.26 -1.92
CA VAL A 45 26.08 -6.31 -2.95
C VAL A 45 24.95 -6.94 -3.76
N GLU A 46 24.09 -6.12 -4.33
CA GLU A 46 23.13 -6.62 -5.32
C GLU A 46 23.82 -6.91 -6.65
N GLN A 47 23.50 -8.06 -7.23
CA GLN A 47 24.11 -8.55 -8.45
C GLN A 47 23.82 -7.62 -9.63
N SER A 48 24.84 -7.37 -10.47
CA SER A 48 24.76 -6.52 -11.67
C SER A 48 24.45 -5.04 -11.39
N SER A 49 24.55 -4.60 -10.13
CA SER A 49 24.34 -3.20 -9.73
C SER A 49 25.57 -2.32 -10.01
N SER A 50 25.36 -1.01 -10.12
CA SER A 50 26.45 -0.02 -10.17
C SER A 50 27.28 -0.02 -8.88
N ILE A 51 26.63 -0.32 -7.74
CA ILE A 51 27.29 -0.47 -6.44
C ILE A 51 28.25 -1.65 -6.45
N GLN A 52 27.86 -2.82 -6.98
CA GLN A 52 28.77 -3.95 -7.14
C GLN A 52 30.02 -3.55 -7.93
N ALA A 53 29.85 -2.94 -9.11
CA ALA A 53 30.96 -2.55 -9.97
C ALA A 53 31.93 -1.58 -9.25
N SER A 54 31.40 -0.63 -8.48
CA SER A 54 32.22 0.31 -7.71
C SER A 54 32.93 -0.34 -6.53
N ILE A 55 32.27 -1.24 -5.80
CA ILE A 55 32.87 -1.99 -4.70
C ILE A 55 33.97 -2.92 -5.19
N GLU A 56 33.77 -3.63 -6.31
CA GLU A 56 34.80 -4.48 -6.94
C GLU A 56 36.03 -3.68 -7.38
N LYS A 57 35.81 -2.49 -7.95
CA LYS A 57 36.90 -1.61 -8.40
C LYS A 57 37.69 -1.00 -7.24
N GLN A 58 37.02 -0.56 -6.17
CA GLN A 58 37.64 0.23 -5.10
C GLN A 58 38.06 -0.60 -3.89
N LEU A 59 37.43 -1.75 -3.64
CA LEU A 59 37.72 -2.66 -2.54
C LEU A 59 38.19 -4.05 -3.01
N PRO A 60 39.22 -4.15 -3.89
CA PRO A 60 39.58 -5.40 -4.56
C PRO A 60 40.12 -6.51 -3.65
N LYS A 61 40.40 -6.21 -2.37
CA LYS A 61 40.85 -7.21 -1.37
C LYS A 61 39.71 -7.72 -0.49
N ALA A 62 38.52 -7.12 -0.55
CA ALA A 62 37.35 -7.59 0.18
C ALA A 62 36.80 -8.87 -0.44
N ASN A 63 36.13 -9.72 0.35
CA ASN A 63 35.31 -10.79 -0.22
C ASN A 63 33.97 -10.17 -0.63
N ILE A 64 33.67 -10.15 -1.93
CA ILE A 64 32.42 -9.56 -2.43
C ILE A 64 31.44 -10.70 -2.72
N LYS A 65 30.24 -10.60 -2.16
CA LYS A 65 29.20 -11.61 -2.32
C LYS A 65 27.97 -11.00 -3.00
N PRO A 66 27.70 -11.33 -4.28
CA PRO A 66 26.53 -10.86 -4.97
C PRO A 66 25.27 -11.59 -4.49
N TYR A 67 24.16 -10.87 -4.42
CA TYR A 67 22.83 -11.37 -4.09
C TYR A 67 21.83 -10.97 -5.17
N PRO A 68 20.81 -11.82 -5.45
CA PRO A 68 19.84 -11.55 -6.50
C PRO A 68 18.87 -10.40 -6.18
N ASP A 69 18.71 -10.04 -4.90
CA ASP A 69 17.80 -8.99 -4.44
C ASP A 69 18.19 -8.47 -3.04
N LEU A 70 17.72 -7.27 -2.70
CA LEU A 70 17.93 -6.61 -1.41
C LEU A 70 17.49 -7.44 -0.20
N ILE A 71 16.36 -8.14 -0.28
CA ILE A 71 15.79 -8.88 0.84
C ILE A 71 16.74 -10.03 1.22
N THR A 72 17.21 -10.78 0.22
CA THR A 72 18.17 -11.87 0.41
C THR A 72 19.50 -11.34 0.97
N ALA A 73 20.02 -10.23 0.44
CA ALA A 73 21.25 -9.62 0.92
C ALA A 73 21.12 -9.12 2.38
N TYR A 74 19.98 -8.52 2.72
CA TYR A 74 19.68 -8.07 4.08
C TYR A 74 19.59 -9.24 5.06
N PHE A 75 18.93 -10.35 4.69
CA PHE A 75 18.88 -11.54 5.54
C PHE A 75 20.26 -12.14 5.77
N ALA A 76 21.12 -12.17 4.74
CA ALA A 76 22.50 -12.59 4.87
C ALA A 76 23.27 -11.75 5.89
N LEU A 77 23.07 -10.43 5.89
CA LEU A 77 23.65 -9.54 6.91
C LEU A 77 23.14 -9.92 8.29
N GLN A 78 21.81 -10.03 8.44
CA GLN A 78 21.16 -10.36 9.71
C GLN A 78 21.64 -11.68 10.31
N VAL A 79 21.82 -12.73 9.51
CA VAL A 79 22.34 -14.03 9.99
C VAL A 79 23.87 -14.06 10.12
N GLY A 80 24.58 -13.02 9.65
CA GLY A 80 26.03 -12.88 9.77
C GLY A 80 26.81 -13.66 8.71
N GLU A 81 26.16 -13.98 7.59
CA GLU A 81 26.82 -14.55 6.42
C GLU A 81 27.73 -13.51 5.73
N ILE A 82 27.34 -12.24 5.77
CA ILE A 82 28.14 -11.09 5.35
C ILE A 82 28.37 -10.15 6.54
N ASP A 83 29.48 -9.41 6.49
CA ASP A 83 29.86 -8.46 7.54
C ASP A 83 29.29 -7.05 7.29
N ALA A 84 29.05 -6.73 6.01
CA ALA A 84 28.53 -5.44 5.57
C ALA A 84 27.63 -5.61 4.34
N LEU A 85 26.64 -4.73 4.16
CA LEU A 85 25.81 -4.63 2.97
C LEU A 85 25.98 -3.25 2.36
N ALA A 86 26.41 -3.16 1.10
CA ALA A 86 26.44 -1.90 0.36
C ALA A 86 25.17 -1.77 -0.48
N TYR A 87 24.41 -0.69 -0.29
CA TYR A 87 23.13 -0.46 -0.98
C TYR A 87 22.72 1.02 -0.97
N ASN A 88 21.71 1.39 -1.75
CA ASN A 88 21.12 2.73 -1.73
C ASN A 88 20.38 3.00 -0.40
N GLU A 89 20.68 4.12 0.26
CA GLU A 89 20.12 4.46 1.57
C GLU A 89 18.59 4.58 1.55
N ILE A 90 18.06 5.28 0.54
CA ILE A 90 16.63 5.58 0.50
C ILE A 90 15.83 4.29 0.28
N VAL A 91 16.32 3.40 -0.59
CA VAL A 91 15.65 2.12 -0.85
C VAL A 91 15.71 1.22 0.39
N LEU A 92 16.83 1.19 1.12
CA LEU A 92 16.93 0.48 2.41
C LEU A 92 15.93 1.02 3.43
N TYR A 93 15.86 2.34 3.56
CA TYR A 93 14.96 3.02 4.49
C TYR A 93 13.49 2.70 4.19
N HIS A 94 13.08 2.77 2.92
CA HIS A 94 11.71 2.48 2.50
C HIS A 94 11.36 1.00 2.63
N THR A 95 12.31 0.10 2.33
CA THR A 95 12.07 -1.35 2.38
C THR A 95 11.96 -1.86 3.82
N PHE A 96 12.86 -1.44 4.70
CA PHE A 96 12.97 -2.02 6.05
C PHE A 96 12.49 -1.09 7.17
N ASN A 97 12.60 0.24 7.01
CA ASN A 97 12.25 1.26 8.01
C ASN A 97 12.71 0.86 9.44
N ASP A 98 11.78 0.76 10.40
CA ASP A 98 12.03 0.39 11.80
C ASP A 98 12.59 -1.04 11.98
N SER A 99 12.56 -1.87 10.94
CA SER A 99 13.11 -3.23 10.97
C SER A 99 14.64 -3.26 10.91
N MET A 100 15.30 -2.11 10.70
CA MET A 100 16.77 -1.97 10.74
C MET A 100 17.36 -2.03 12.17
N SER A 101 16.59 -2.48 13.17
CA SER A 101 17.08 -2.63 14.55
C SER A 101 18.36 -3.47 14.59
N GLY A 102 19.37 -2.97 15.28
CA GLY A 102 20.67 -3.66 15.39
C GLY A 102 21.60 -3.49 14.20
N LEU A 103 21.24 -2.62 13.25
CA LEU A 103 22.11 -2.17 12.16
C LEU A 103 22.45 -0.69 12.31
N THR A 104 23.58 -0.28 11.73
CA THR A 104 24.01 1.11 11.62
C THR A 104 24.69 1.34 10.29
N TYR A 105 24.63 2.57 9.80
CA TYR A 105 25.47 3.02 8.69
C TYR A 105 26.88 3.28 9.18
N ILE A 106 27.87 3.00 8.34
CA ILE A 106 29.25 3.49 8.52
C ILE A 106 29.52 4.61 7.52
N PRO A 107 30.43 5.55 7.85
CA PRO A 107 30.86 6.57 6.90
C PRO A 107 31.31 5.94 5.58
N ASN A 108 30.66 6.37 4.49
CA ASN A 108 31.06 5.97 3.15
C ASN A 108 32.17 6.91 2.66
N ASP A 109 33.41 6.45 2.75
CA ASP A 109 34.62 7.18 2.34
C ASP A 109 35.17 6.68 0.99
N ILE A 110 34.33 6.04 0.18
CA ILE A 110 34.63 5.59 -1.19
C ILE A 110 33.60 6.14 -2.18
N ASP A 111 33.98 6.23 -3.45
CA ASP A 111 33.18 6.88 -4.49
C ASP A 111 32.14 5.91 -5.08
N ILE A 112 31.01 5.74 -4.38
CA ILE A 112 29.90 4.91 -4.88
C ILE A 112 28.92 5.81 -5.65
N PRO A 113 28.53 5.43 -6.89
CA PRO A 113 27.56 6.17 -7.69
C PRO A 113 26.31 6.54 -6.89
N ASN A 114 25.93 7.81 -6.96
CA ASN A 114 24.75 8.36 -6.30
C ASN A 114 23.79 9.00 -7.30
N GLU A 115 24.16 9.11 -8.58
CA GLU A 115 23.34 9.72 -9.61
C GLU A 115 22.41 8.69 -10.25
N ILE A 116 21.14 9.07 -10.43
CA ILE A 116 20.10 8.26 -11.06
C ILE A 116 19.72 8.90 -12.39
N VAL A 117 19.66 8.08 -13.45
CA VAL A 117 19.55 8.52 -14.86
C VAL A 117 18.56 7.70 -15.66
N ILE A 118 18.10 8.25 -16.79
CA ILE A 118 17.26 7.56 -17.77
C ILE A 118 18.15 6.97 -18.86
N GLY A 119 18.00 5.67 -19.14
CA GLY A 119 18.68 4.96 -20.22
C GLY A 119 17.95 5.10 -21.56
N MET A 120 18.71 5.25 -22.64
CA MET A 120 18.24 5.45 -24.02
C MET A 120 19.03 4.58 -25.00
N ASN A 121 18.38 4.07 -26.04
CA ASN A 121 19.12 3.44 -27.13
C ASN A 121 19.95 4.49 -27.89
N LYS A 122 21.25 4.24 -28.08
CA LYS A 122 22.18 5.07 -28.89
C LYS A 122 21.74 5.23 -30.34
N HIS A 123 20.97 4.27 -30.83
CA HIS A 123 20.45 4.20 -32.20
C HIS A 123 18.94 4.39 -32.24
N SER A 124 18.37 5.10 -31.26
CA SER A 124 16.92 5.37 -31.21
C SER A 124 16.40 5.91 -32.55
N SER A 125 15.24 5.41 -32.97
CA SER A 125 14.50 5.91 -34.12
C SER A 125 13.88 7.29 -33.86
N ILE A 126 13.83 7.75 -32.60
CA ILE A 126 13.37 9.09 -32.21
C ILE A 126 14.55 10.07 -32.36
N PRO A 127 14.47 11.04 -33.29
CA PRO A 127 15.56 11.99 -33.51
C PRO A 127 15.88 12.82 -32.26
N ASP A 128 17.16 12.91 -31.91
CA ASP A 128 17.67 13.68 -30.76
C ASP A 128 17.00 13.33 -29.41
N LEU A 129 16.60 12.07 -29.21
CA LEU A 129 15.93 11.63 -27.98
C LEU A 129 16.69 12.07 -26.72
N LYS A 130 18.02 11.92 -26.71
CA LYS A 130 18.88 12.36 -25.61
C LYS A 130 18.81 13.86 -25.34
N GLY A 131 18.87 14.69 -26.39
CA GLY A 131 18.76 16.14 -26.26
C GLY A 131 17.38 16.57 -25.77
N ILE A 132 16.31 15.90 -26.23
CA ILE A 132 14.94 16.14 -25.79
C ILE A 132 14.79 15.80 -24.30
N ILE A 133 15.18 14.59 -23.88
CA ILE A 133 15.06 14.15 -22.48
C ILE A 133 15.87 15.05 -21.54
N ASN A 134 17.10 15.41 -21.91
CA ASN A 134 17.92 16.31 -21.08
C ASN A 134 17.24 17.68 -20.87
N LYS A 135 16.69 18.28 -21.93
CA LYS A 135 15.97 19.57 -21.83
C LYS A 135 14.72 19.46 -20.94
N LEU A 136 14.04 18.32 -20.97
CA LEU A 136 12.87 18.09 -20.11
C LEU A 136 13.28 17.95 -18.65
N ILE A 137 14.33 17.18 -18.35
CA ILE A 137 14.87 17.07 -16.99
C ILE A 137 15.32 18.43 -16.47
N ASP A 138 16.04 19.23 -17.28
CA ASP A 138 16.43 20.59 -16.93
C ASP A 138 15.21 21.47 -16.63
N SER A 139 14.15 21.37 -17.45
CA SER A 139 12.91 22.14 -17.28
C SER A 139 12.16 21.74 -16.00
N LEU A 140 12.05 20.44 -15.73
CA LEU A 140 11.41 19.91 -14.52
C LEU A 140 12.19 20.29 -13.26
N ASN A 141 13.53 20.26 -13.33
CA ASN A 141 14.39 20.67 -12.24
C ASN A 141 14.28 22.18 -11.98
N ALA A 142 14.35 23.00 -13.03
CA ALA A 142 14.21 24.46 -12.92
C ALA A 142 12.83 24.89 -12.38
N ALA A 143 11.78 24.12 -12.66
CA ALA A 143 10.44 24.34 -12.12
C ALA A 143 10.26 23.84 -10.67
N GLY A 144 11.24 23.11 -10.11
CA GLY A 144 11.12 22.45 -8.81
C GLY A 144 10.25 21.19 -8.82
N THR A 145 9.75 20.77 -9.98
CA THR A 145 8.85 19.61 -10.12
C THR A 145 9.52 18.31 -9.70
N LEU A 146 10.81 18.09 -10.04
CA LEU A 146 11.53 16.89 -9.59
C LEU A 146 11.61 16.82 -8.05
N THR A 147 11.86 17.95 -7.40
CA THR A 147 11.88 18.05 -5.93
C THR A 147 10.50 17.75 -5.35
N GLU A 148 9.43 18.28 -5.93
CA GLU A 148 8.06 18.01 -5.47
C GLU A 148 7.65 16.54 -5.61
N LEU A 149 8.00 15.90 -6.73
CA LEU A 149 7.75 14.47 -6.95
C LEU A 149 8.55 13.61 -5.96
N ASN A 150 9.83 13.91 -5.78
CA ASN A 150 10.68 13.24 -4.81
C ASN A 150 10.14 13.42 -3.38
N ASP A 151 9.79 14.65 -2.99
CA ASP A 151 9.19 14.97 -1.69
C ASP A 151 7.85 14.28 -1.47
N HIS A 152 7.00 14.19 -2.51
CA HIS A 152 5.72 13.49 -2.45
C HIS A 152 5.91 12.04 -2.04
N TRP A 153 6.88 11.36 -2.65
CA TRP A 153 7.19 9.97 -2.34
C TRP A 153 8.06 9.79 -1.09
N ASN A 154 8.84 10.78 -0.65
CA ASN A 154 9.74 10.65 0.51
C ASN A 154 9.22 11.22 1.84
N LYS A 155 8.46 12.32 1.81
CA LYS A 155 7.86 12.91 3.04
C LYS A 155 6.61 12.15 3.48
N ASN A 156 5.80 11.65 2.53
CA ASN A 156 4.55 10.94 2.84
C ASN A 156 4.76 9.45 3.13
N SER A 157 5.93 8.89 2.80
CA SER A 157 6.31 7.48 2.96
C SER A 157 7.07 7.16 4.24
N LYS A 158 7.23 8.13 5.16
CA LYS A 158 7.74 7.87 6.53
C LYS A 158 7.00 6.72 7.25
N LYS A 159 5.86 6.29 6.71
CA LYS A 159 5.27 4.97 6.94
C LYS A 159 5.30 4.21 5.60
N ASN A 160 6.03 3.10 5.57
CA ASN A 160 6.21 2.15 4.44
C ASN A 160 5.03 2.21 3.44
N PRO A 161 5.26 2.58 2.17
CA PRO A 161 4.21 2.50 1.17
C PRO A 161 3.67 1.05 1.14
N LEU A 162 2.37 0.85 0.96
CA LEU A 162 1.84 -0.49 0.77
C LEU A 162 2.35 -1.03 -0.58
N ILE A 163 3.56 -1.58 -0.59
CA ILE A 163 4.13 -2.28 -1.73
C ILE A 163 3.23 -3.49 -1.97
N SER A 164 2.52 -3.45 -3.07
CA SER A 164 1.78 -4.57 -3.62
C SER A 164 2.74 -5.35 -4.53
N PRO A 165 2.56 -6.65 -4.71
CA PRO A 165 3.27 -7.36 -5.76
C PRO A 165 2.74 -6.94 -7.13
N LYS A 166 3.55 -7.22 -8.16
CA LYS A 166 3.16 -7.15 -9.56
C LYS A 166 1.84 -7.90 -9.79
N LYS A 167 1.01 -7.36 -10.68
CA LYS A 167 -0.26 -7.98 -11.07
C LYS A 167 -0.05 -9.46 -11.41
N ASN A 168 -0.95 -10.29 -10.91
CA ASN A 168 -0.79 -11.73 -10.93
C ASN A 168 -1.04 -12.31 -12.35
N ASP A 169 -0.13 -13.17 -12.82
CA ASP A 169 -0.29 -13.92 -14.09
C ASP A 169 -1.25 -15.13 -13.95
N SER A 170 -1.87 -15.31 -12.78
CA SER A 170 -2.83 -16.38 -12.51
C SER A 170 -4.02 -16.36 -13.47
N GLU A 171 -4.29 -17.49 -14.10
CA GLU A 171 -5.47 -17.68 -14.94
C GLU A 171 -6.77 -17.78 -14.10
N GLN A 172 -6.67 -17.93 -12.77
CA GLN A 172 -7.83 -17.99 -11.89
C GLN A 172 -8.40 -16.59 -11.65
N VAL A 173 -9.69 -16.40 -11.94
CA VAL A 173 -10.40 -15.13 -11.78
C VAL A 173 -11.51 -15.28 -10.74
N LEU A 174 -11.47 -14.44 -9.70
CA LEU A 174 -12.57 -14.26 -8.75
C LEU A 174 -13.50 -13.14 -9.22
N ARG A 175 -14.80 -13.42 -9.27
CA ARG A 175 -15.82 -12.42 -9.58
C ARG A 175 -16.32 -11.79 -8.28
N ILE A 176 -16.08 -10.50 -8.11
CA ILE A 176 -16.36 -9.81 -6.86
C ILE A 176 -17.45 -8.78 -7.08
N ALA A 177 -18.60 -8.98 -6.45
CA ALA A 177 -19.74 -8.08 -6.53
C ALA A 177 -19.60 -6.91 -5.54
N THR A 178 -19.92 -5.70 -6.02
CA THR A 178 -19.95 -4.47 -5.23
C THR A 178 -21.04 -3.53 -5.72
N SER A 179 -21.62 -2.72 -4.82
CA SER A 179 -22.58 -1.68 -5.20
C SER A 179 -21.93 -0.41 -5.72
N ALA A 180 -20.66 -0.17 -5.33
CA ALA A 180 -19.90 1.01 -5.70
C ALA A 180 -20.63 2.34 -5.42
N ASP A 181 -21.37 2.42 -4.31
CA ASP A 181 -22.11 3.60 -3.87
C ASP A 181 -21.99 3.89 -2.36
N VAL A 182 -21.00 3.28 -1.69
CA VAL A 182 -20.76 3.40 -0.24
C VAL A 182 -19.38 4.01 0.02
N PRO A 183 -19.18 5.33 -0.17
CA PRO A 183 -17.90 5.97 0.11
C PRO A 183 -17.62 6.01 1.63
N PRO A 184 -16.38 5.76 2.09
CA PRO A 184 -15.14 5.60 1.33
C PRO A 184 -14.78 4.14 0.98
N PHE A 185 -15.74 3.21 1.06
CA PHE A 185 -15.49 1.78 0.91
C PHE A 185 -15.44 1.32 -0.54
N SER A 186 -16.52 1.51 -1.27
CA SER A 186 -16.58 1.24 -2.70
C SER A 186 -17.48 2.30 -3.32
N PHE A 187 -16.91 3.13 -4.17
CA PHE A 187 -17.63 4.24 -4.80
C PHE A 187 -17.02 4.59 -6.15
N ILE A 188 -17.80 5.29 -6.97
CA ILE A 188 -17.33 5.77 -8.27
C ILE A 188 -16.77 7.18 -8.12
N SER A 189 -15.54 7.39 -8.59
CA SER A 189 -14.91 8.70 -8.76
C SER A 189 -14.14 8.70 -10.06
N GLU A 190 -14.22 9.79 -10.84
CA GLU A 190 -13.52 9.91 -12.14
C GLU A 190 -13.77 8.70 -13.07
N ASN A 191 -15.00 8.19 -13.06
CA ASN A 191 -15.44 7.02 -13.83
C ASN A 191 -14.76 5.68 -13.46
N GLN A 192 -14.06 5.61 -12.32
CA GLN A 192 -13.44 4.40 -11.79
C GLN A 192 -14.08 4.00 -10.45
N ILE A 193 -14.15 2.70 -10.18
CA ILE A 193 -14.57 2.17 -8.87
C ILE A 193 -13.33 2.14 -7.97
N MET A 194 -13.40 2.80 -6.82
CA MET A 194 -12.31 2.88 -5.85
C MET A 194 -12.82 2.86 -4.41
N GLY A 195 -11.90 2.75 -3.46
CA GLY A 195 -12.19 2.79 -2.02
C GLY A 195 -11.49 1.68 -1.24
N ILE A 196 -11.77 1.61 0.07
CA ILE A 196 -11.22 0.61 1.00
C ILE A 196 -11.45 -0.82 0.50
N ASP A 197 -12.65 -1.13 -0.01
CA ASP A 197 -13.01 -2.47 -0.48
C ASP A 197 -12.13 -2.90 -1.66
N LEU A 198 -11.78 -1.97 -2.55
CA LEU A 198 -10.98 -2.23 -3.75
C LEU A 198 -9.52 -2.47 -3.38
N ASP A 199 -8.99 -1.69 -2.44
CA ASP A 199 -7.66 -1.93 -1.89
C ASP A 199 -7.58 -3.30 -1.20
N ILE A 200 -8.64 -3.73 -0.51
CA ILE A 200 -8.71 -5.07 0.10
C ILE A 200 -8.76 -6.16 -0.97
N ILE A 201 -9.52 -5.95 -2.05
CA ILE A 201 -9.56 -6.87 -3.20
C ILE A 201 -8.15 -7.07 -3.77
N LYS A 202 -7.37 -6.00 -3.94
CA LYS A 202 -5.98 -6.08 -4.43
C LYS A 202 -5.08 -6.91 -3.52
N LEU A 203 -5.19 -6.74 -2.20
CA LEU A 203 -4.44 -7.56 -1.26
C LEU A 203 -4.90 -9.03 -1.26
N LEU A 204 -6.17 -9.30 -1.56
CA LEU A 204 -6.66 -10.68 -1.69
C LEU A 204 -6.23 -11.35 -2.99
N GLU A 205 -6.17 -10.62 -4.11
CA GLU A 205 -5.59 -11.11 -5.39
C GLU A 205 -4.18 -11.66 -5.16
N GLU A 206 -3.34 -10.90 -4.44
CA GLU A 206 -2.01 -11.34 -4.01
C GLU A 206 -2.09 -12.59 -3.13
N LYS A 207 -2.79 -12.51 -1.98
CA LYS A 207 -2.72 -13.58 -0.96
C LYS A 207 -3.33 -14.90 -1.44
N LEU A 208 -4.27 -14.84 -2.37
CA LEU A 208 -4.92 -16.02 -2.92
C LEU A 208 -4.27 -16.50 -4.22
N ASN A 209 -3.32 -15.74 -4.77
CA ASN A 209 -2.72 -15.98 -6.07
C ASN A 209 -3.78 -16.06 -7.20
N VAL A 210 -4.66 -15.06 -7.27
CA VAL A 210 -5.76 -14.96 -8.26
C VAL A 210 -5.85 -13.55 -8.84
N ASN A 211 -6.53 -13.43 -9.97
CA ASN A 211 -7.04 -12.16 -10.48
C ASN A 211 -8.48 -11.91 -10.00
N ALA A 212 -8.95 -10.67 -10.01
CA ALA A 212 -10.33 -10.31 -9.69
C ALA A 212 -10.97 -9.51 -10.83
N THR A 213 -12.25 -9.82 -11.08
CA THR A 213 -13.12 -9.01 -11.94
C THR A 213 -14.22 -8.40 -11.08
N ILE A 214 -14.41 -7.09 -11.19
CA ILE A 214 -15.42 -6.36 -10.43
C ILE A 214 -16.76 -6.43 -11.15
N ILE A 215 -17.79 -6.90 -10.45
CA ILE A 215 -19.18 -6.92 -10.90
C ILE A 215 -19.94 -5.83 -10.15
N LYS A 216 -20.19 -4.71 -10.81
CA LYS A 216 -21.05 -3.66 -10.26
C LYS A 216 -22.52 -4.06 -10.40
N THR A 217 -23.26 -4.07 -9.31
CA THR A 217 -24.73 -4.29 -9.30
C THR A 217 -25.39 -3.47 -8.20
N GLU A 218 -26.71 -3.51 -8.06
CA GLU A 218 -27.39 -2.82 -6.97
C GLU A 218 -27.25 -3.56 -5.64
N ARG A 219 -27.29 -2.82 -4.53
CA ARG A 219 -27.02 -3.38 -3.20
C ARG A 219 -27.97 -4.52 -2.83
N ASN A 220 -29.26 -4.35 -3.09
CA ASN A 220 -30.29 -5.37 -2.86
C ASN A 220 -30.14 -6.62 -3.78
N LYS A 221 -29.32 -6.54 -4.82
CA LYS A 221 -29.03 -7.65 -5.75
C LYS A 221 -27.73 -8.38 -5.42
N LEU A 222 -26.90 -7.89 -4.48
CA LEU A 222 -25.60 -8.49 -4.16
C LEU A 222 -25.73 -9.96 -3.73
N VAL A 223 -26.64 -10.26 -2.79
CA VAL A 223 -26.85 -11.64 -2.32
C VAL A 223 -27.36 -12.54 -3.45
N ASN A 224 -28.23 -12.03 -4.32
CA ASN A 224 -28.70 -12.79 -5.48
C ASN A 224 -27.58 -13.07 -6.49
N ALA A 225 -26.69 -12.11 -6.74
CA ALA A 225 -25.53 -12.32 -7.61
C ALA A 225 -24.64 -13.46 -7.09
N LEU A 226 -24.47 -13.55 -5.76
CA LEU A 226 -23.78 -14.67 -5.14
C LEU A 226 -24.59 -15.98 -5.29
N LYS A 227 -25.88 -16.00 -4.94
CA LYS A 227 -26.75 -17.20 -5.07
C LYS A 227 -26.80 -17.75 -6.48
N ASN A 228 -26.97 -16.89 -7.48
CA ASN A 228 -27.07 -17.24 -8.90
C ASN A 228 -25.73 -17.62 -9.54
N ASN A 229 -24.63 -17.60 -8.79
CA ASN A 229 -23.30 -17.85 -9.32
C ASN A 229 -22.87 -16.85 -10.39
N GLU A 230 -23.34 -15.61 -10.29
CA GLU A 230 -22.86 -14.47 -11.07
C GLU A 230 -21.59 -13.90 -10.43
N ALA A 231 -21.49 -13.96 -9.10
CA ALA A 231 -20.33 -13.58 -8.31
C ALA A 231 -19.86 -14.72 -7.39
N ASP A 232 -18.58 -14.68 -7.02
CA ASP A 232 -17.93 -15.61 -6.09
C ASP A 232 -17.84 -15.02 -4.68
N LEU A 233 -17.68 -13.70 -4.59
CA LEU A 233 -17.57 -12.92 -3.35
C LEU A 233 -18.39 -11.63 -3.43
N ILE A 234 -18.80 -11.10 -2.27
CA ILE A 234 -19.31 -9.73 -2.12
C ILE A 234 -18.34 -8.97 -1.20
N ILE A 235 -17.80 -7.85 -1.69
CA ILE A 235 -16.96 -6.94 -0.91
C ILE A 235 -17.49 -5.52 -1.18
N SER A 236 -18.31 -5.02 -0.25
CA SER A 236 -19.14 -3.84 -0.46
C SER A 236 -19.59 -3.18 0.85
N ALA A 237 -18.67 -3.04 1.82
CA ALA A 237 -19.00 -2.69 3.22
C ALA A 237 -20.18 -3.50 3.78
N PHE A 238 -20.14 -4.82 3.57
CA PHE A 238 -21.32 -5.68 3.78
C PHE A 238 -21.37 -6.17 5.23
N THR A 239 -22.36 -5.67 5.99
CA THR A 239 -22.61 -6.08 7.38
C THR A 239 -23.24 -7.47 7.42
N LYS A 240 -22.81 -8.28 8.39
CA LYS A 240 -23.47 -9.56 8.67
C LYS A 240 -24.92 -9.32 9.12
N ALA A 241 -25.88 -9.88 8.38
CA ALA A 241 -27.30 -9.85 8.72
C ALA A 241 -27.82 -11.27 8.97
N ASP A 242 -28.62 -11.46 10.00
CA ASP A 242 -29.15 -12.78 10.38
C ASP A 242 -30.05 -13.36 9.28
N GLU A 243 -30.77 -12.50 8.54
CA GLU A 243 -31.64 -12.89 7.42
C GLU A 243 -30.91 -13.64 6.28
N TYR A 244 -29.60 -13.43 6.11
CA TYR A 244 -28.83 -14.09 5.04
C TYR A 244 -28.03 -15.30 5.53
N THR A 245 -28.05 -15.62 6.84
CA THR A 245 -27.16 -16.64 7.41
C THR A 245 -27.41 -18.05 6.89
N ASP A 246 -28.59 -18.34 6.37
CA ASP A 246 -28.91 -19.62 5.69
C ASP A 246 -28.39 -19.66 4.24
N ASP A 247 -28.25 -18.50 3.58
CA ASP A 247 -27.91 -18.37 2.17
C ASP A 247 -26.41 -18.16 1.91
N ILE A 248 -25.72 -17.44 2.82
CA ILE A 248 -24.33 -17.03 2.65
C ILE A 248 -23.55 -17.21 3.96
N ASP A 249 -22.23 -17.33 3.83
CA ASP A 249 -21.29 -17.23 4.94
C ASP A 249 -20.54 -15.91 4.87
N PHE A 250 -20.00 -15.48 6.01
CA PHE A 250 -19.15 -14.30 6.10
C PHE A 250 -17.72 -14.70 6.47
N SER A 251 -16.74 -13.97 5.94
CA SER A 251 -15.38 -14.00 6.46
C SER A 251 -15.31 -13.42 7.88
N LYS A 252 -14.14 -13.53 8.51
CA LYS A 252 -13.75 -12.64 9.60
C LYS A 252 -13.92 -11.18 9.16
N PRO A 253 -14.33 -10.26 10.05
CA PRO A 253 -14.56 -8.89 9.66
C PRO A 253 -13.25 -8.20 9.31
N TYR A 254 -13.23 -7.50 8.18
CA TYR A 254 -12.11 -6.66 7.77
C TYR A 254 -12.25 -5.22 8.28
N TYR A 255 -13.50 -4.79 8.54
CA TYR A 255 -13.81 -3.47 9.04
C TYR A 255 -14.78 -3.54 10.23
N ILE A 256 -14.59 -2.63 11.20
CA ILE A 256 -15.50 -2.46 12.34
C ILE A 256 -16.03 -1.04 12.25
N GLY A 257 -17.27 -0.92 11.78
CA GLY A 257 -18.03 0.31 11.67
C GLY A 257 -18.76 0.65 12.96
N LYS A 258 -19.40 1.83 12.93
CA LYS A 258 -20.34 2.27 13.94
C LYS A 258 -21.47 2.96 13.22
N THR A 259 -22.71 2.63 13.56
CA THR A 259 -23.86 3.35 13.02
C THR A 259 -23.87 4.81 13.52
N ALA A 260 -24.19 5.71 12.61
CA ALA A 260 -24.27 7.15 12.81
C ALA A 260 -25.52 7.73 12.16
N PHE A 261 -25.96 8.85 12.71
CA PHE A 261 -27.10 9.61 12.18
C PHE A 261 -26.58 10.96 11.73
N ALA A 262 -26.65 11.23 10.43
CA ALA A 262 -26.37 12.57 9.92
C ALA A 262 -27.68 13.36 9.78
N VAL A 263 -27.64 14.60 10.25
CA VAL A 263 -28.77 15.54 10.29
C VAL A 263 -28.31 16.89 9.75
N ARG A 264 -29.24 17.74 9.31
CA ARG A 264 -28.92 19.13 8.98
C ARG A 264 -28.55 19.93 10.25
N GLN A 265 -27.63 20.88 10.11
CA GLN A 265 -27.40 21.95 11.06
C GLN A 265 -28.23 23.16 10.62
N ASP A 266 -29.23 23.54 11.39
CA ASP A 266 -29.81 24.88 11.25
C ASP A 266 -28.87 25.84 12.01
N ASN A 267 -28.19 26.76 11.28
CA ASN A 267 -27.13 27.67 11.73
C ASN A 267 -27.01 27.88 13.25
N PHE A 268 -26.07 27.18 13.89
CA PHE A 268 -25.72 27.36 15.30
C PHE A 268 -24.50 28.28 15.45
N ASN A 269 -24.71 29.60 15.49
CA ASN A 269 -23.69 30.52 15.99
C ASN A 269 -23.60 30.38 17.52
N LYS A 270 -22.54 29.72 17.98
CA LYS A 270 -22.34 29.29 19.38
C LYS A 270 -22.20 30.44 20.39
N GLU A 271 -21.93 31.68 19.96
CA GLU A 271 -21.65 32.81 20.86
C GLU A 271 -22.83 33.76 21.10
N GLU A 272 -23.82 33.84 20.20
CA GLU A 272 -24.95 34.78 20.37
C GLU A 272 -26.07 34.22 21.26
N SER A 273 -26.18 32.90 21.37
CA SER A 273 -27.37 32.21 21.92
C SER A 273 -27.36 32.01 23.44
N LEU A 274 -26.30 32.40 24.16
CA LEU A 274 -26.24 32.32 25.63
C LEU A 274 -26.58 33.63 26.35
N SER A 275 -26.87 34.72 25.62
CA SER A 275 -27.10 36.04 26.22
C SER A 275 -28.56 36.54 26.22
N LYS A 276 -29.51 35.78 25.67
CA LYS A 276 -30.92 36.18 25.65
C LYS A 276 -31.83 35.00 25.97
N VAL A 277 -32.14 34.82 27.26
CA VAL A 277 -33.29 34.03 27.70
C VAL A 277 -34.52 34.93 27.63
N PRO A 278 -35.52 34.69 26.75
CA PRO A 278 -36.78 35.41 26.80
C PRO A 278 -37.74 34.70 27.75
N LYS A 279 -38.49 35.50 28.52
CA LYS A 279 -39.62 35.07 29.34
C LYS A 279 -40.69 34.37 28.48
N MET A 280 -41.22 33.28 29.02
CA MET A 280 -42.29 32.47 28.46
C MET A 280 -43.58 33.28 28.23
N THR A 281 -44.16 33.19 27.03
CA THR A 281 -45.57 33.57 26.79
C THR A 281 -46.21 32.63 25.78
N TYR A 282 -47.50 32.36 25.99
CA TYR A 282 -48.33 31.37 25.30
C TYR A 282 -48.44 31.60 23.78
N LEU A 283 -48.42 30.49 23.04
CA LEU A 283 -48.69 30.32 21.60
C LEU A 283 -47.62 30.90 20.64
N GLU A 284 -46.47 30.21 20.53
CA GLU A 284 -45.55 30.36 19.39
C GLU A 284 -45.91 29.39 18.24
N PRO A 285 -45.71 29.78 16.97
CA PRO A 285 -45.67 28.83 15.86
C PRO A 285 -44.52 27.83 16.08
N LYS A 286 -44.71 26.55 15.72
CA LYS A 286 -43.70 25.47 15.89
C LYS A 286 -42.30 25.95 15.46
N LYS A 287 -41.34 25.95 16.40
CA LYS A 287 -39.91 26.15 16.10
C LYS A 287 -39.44 25.14 15.04
N PRO A 288 -38.48 25.49 14.17
CA PRO A 288 -37.83 24.52 13.29
C PRO A 288 -37.21 23.39 14.12
N ASP A 289 -37.29 22.18 13.58
CA ASP A 289 -36.99 20.92 14.25
C ASP A 289 -35.51 20.79 14.64
N GLU A 290 -35.18 21.25 15.85
CA GLU A 290 -33.84 21.11 16.39
C GLU A 290 -33.56 19.65 16.83
N ILE A 291 -32.77 18.91 16.04
CA ILE A 291 -32.37 17.51 16.31
C ILE A 291 -30.93 17.49 16.83
N TYR A 292 -30.72 17.17 18.10
CA TYR A 292 -29.38 17.17 18.73
C TYR A 292 -28.93 15.82 19.25
N LYS A 293 -29.89 14.94 19.52
CA LYS A 293 -29.69 13.59 20.04
C LYS A 293 -30.66 12.63 19.38
N LEU A 294 -30.37 11.34 19.49
CA LEU A 294 -31.16 10.28 18.87
C LEU A 294 -32.64 10.31 19.28
N ALA A 295 -32.92 10.65 20.54
CA ALA A 295 -34.28 10.72 21.06
C ALA A 295 -35.15 11.76 20.33
N ASP A 296 -34.54 12.79 19.74
CA ASP A 296 -35.25 13.85 19.01
C ASP A 296 -35.75 13.37 17.63
N LEU A 297 -35.29 12.19 17.17
CA LEU A 297 -35.78 11.55 15.94
C LEU A 297 -37.11 10.82 16.11
N SER A 298 -37.70 10.83 17.31
CA SER A 298 -38.98 10.17 17.55
C SER A 298 -40.09 10.75 16.67
N GLY A 299 -40.71 9.93 15.82
CA GLY A 299 -41.74 10.39 14.86
C GLY A 299 -41.21 11.16 13.65
N LYS A 300 -39.89 11.27 13.50
CA LYS A 300 -39.22 11.93 12.36
C LYS A 300 -38.92 10.95 11.23
N PHE A 301 -38.74 11.50 10.03
CA PHE A 301 -38.37 10.71 8.85
C PHE A 301 -36.87 10.42 8.83
N VAL A 302 -36.52 9.14 8.82
CA VAL A 302 -35.13 8.69 8.78
C VAL A 302 -34.89 7.92 7.47
N GLY A 303 -33.97 8.42 6.65
CA GLY A 303 -33.52 7.75 5.44
C GLY A 303 -32.64 6.54 5.76
N VAL A 304 -32.90 5.43 5.08
CA VAL A 304 -32.09 4.20 5.14
C VAL A 304 -31.87 3.67 3.72
N GLN A 305 -30.66 3.19 3.42
CA GLN A 305 -30.40 2.51 2.15
C GLN A 305 -30.96 1.08 2.16
N THR A 306 -31.67 0.71 1.10
CA THR A 306 -32.26 -0.62 0.91
C THR A 306 -31.19 -1.71 0.89
N GLY A 307 -31.43 -2.83 1.58
CA GLY A 307 -30.47 -3.92 1.71
C GLY A 307 -29.34 -3.64 2.71
N THR A 308 -29.61 -2.82 3.73
CA THR A 308 -28.77 -2.68 4.93
C THR A 308 -29.48 -3.31 6.13
N THR A 309 -28.72 -3.57 7.20
CA THR A 309 -29.25 -3.83 8.54
C THR A 309 -29.64 -2.54 9.29
N LEU A 310 -29.53 -1.37 8.66
CA LEU A 310 -29.72 -0.07 9.34
C LEU A 310 -31.20 0.20 9.62
N ASP A 311 -32.13 -0.42 8.89
CA ASP A 311 -33.55 -0.26 9.18
C ASP A 311 -33.95 -0.97 10.48
N GLU A 312 -33.45 -2.19 10.71
CA GLU A 312 -33.59 -2.88 11.99
C GLU A 312 -32.97 -2.06 13.14
N GLN A 313 -31.78 -1.51 12.92
CA GLN A 313 -31.14 -0.64 13.92
C GLN A 313 -31.97 0.61 14.19
N VAL A 314 -32.45 1.30 13.16
CA VAL A 314 -33.34 2.45 13.32
C VAL A 314 -34.59 2.08 14.11
N GLN A 315 -35.20 0.92 13.82
CA GLN A 315 -36.38 0.44 14.54
C GLN A 315 -36.11 0.14 16.02
N GLN A 316 -34.94 -0.40 16.34
CA GLN A 316 -34.52 -0.69 17.71
C GLN A 316 -34.18 0.58 18.50
N LEU A 317 -33.64 1.59 17.82
CA LEU A 317 -32.96 2.73 18.45
C LEU A 317 -33.85 3.98 18.53
N ILE A 318 -34.84 4.12 17.63
CA ILE A 318 -35.71 5.29 17.53
C ILE A 318 -37.14 4.89 17.87
N LYS A 319 -37.78 5.64 18.78
CA LYS A 319 -39.20 5.47 19.09
C LYS A 319 -40.06 6.00 17.94
N LEU A 320 -41.09 5.26 17.53
CA LEU A 320 -41.98 5.65 16.43
C LEU A 320 -41.20 6.04 15.14
N PRO A 321 -40.33 5.15 14.63
CA PRO A 321 -39.50 5.47 13.46
C PRO A 321 -40.37 5.63 12.21
N ARG A 322 -40.09 6.65 11.39
CA ARG A 322 -40.66 6.76 10.04
C ARG A 322 -39.55 6.56 9.02
N ILE A 323 -39.34 5.32 8.61
CA ILE A 323 -38.25 4.99 7.69
C ILE A 323 -38.65 5.32 6.26
N GLN A 324 -37.76 6.01 5.54
CA GLN A 324 -37.84 6.16 4.09
C GLN A 324 -36.66 5.42 3.44
N TYR A 325 -36.98 4.51 2.53
CA TYR A 325 -36.00 3.68 1.86
C TYR A 325 -35.47 4.35 0.58
N PHE A 326 -34.16 4.26 0.37
CA PHE A 326 -33.47 4.76 -0.81
C PHE A 326 -32.65 3.65 -1.45
N ALA A 327 -32.50 3.66 -2.78
CA ALA A 327 -31.64 2.70 -3.47
C ALA A 327 -30.15 3.07 -3.31
N HIS A 328 -29.85 4.37 -3.34
CA HIS A 328 -28.48 4.91 -3.37
C HIS A 328 -28.27 6.01 -2.33
N ILE A 329 -27.07 6.05 -1.74
CA ILE A 329 -26.71 7.06 -0.73
C ILE A 329 -26.83 8.50 -1.26
N PRO A 330 -26.37 8.85 -2.47
CA PRO A 330 -26.50 10.23 -2.99
C PRO A 330 -27.94 10.73 -3.06
N GLU A 331 -28.90 9.86 -3.40
CA GLU A 331 -30.32 10.20 -3.41
C GLU A 331 -30.83 10.50 -2.00
N MET A 332 -30.45 9.66 -1.03
CA MET A 332 -30.77 9.84 0.39
C MET A 332 -30.15 11.11 0.97
N THR A 333 -28.90 11.42 0.63
CA THR A 333 -28.21 12.66 1.02
C THR A 333 -28.93 13.88 0.45
N LYS A 334 -29.34 13.84 -0.83
CA LYS A 334 -30.11 14.91 -1.46
C LYS A 334 -31.50 15.08 -0.84
N ALA A 335 -32.16 13.99 -0.45
CA ALA A 335 -33.43 14.04 0.27
C ALA A 335 -33.29 14.75 1.63
N LEU A 336 -32.16 14.53 2.33
CA LEU A 336 -31.82 15.27 3.55
C LEU A 336 -31.56 16.74 3.23
N GLU A 337 -30.79 17.08 2.20
CA GLU A 337 -30.57 18.47 1.78
C GLU A 337 -31.89 19.21 1.48
N GLN A 338 -32.80 18.54 0.77
CA GLN A 338 -34.10 19.06 0.36
C GLN A 338 -35.17 19.09 1.47
N ARG A 339 -34.81 18.71 2.70
CA ARG A 339 -35.72 18.65 3.86
C ARG A 339 -36.92 17.72 3.68
N THR A 340 -36.80 16.71 2.82
CA THR A 340 -37.84 15.68 2.64
C THR A 340 -37.75 14.57 3.71
N ILE A 341 -36.57 14.40 4.30
CA ILE A 341 -36.31 13.58 5.49
C ILE A 341 -35.60 14.42 6.56
N ASP A 342 -35.55 13.93 7.80
CA ASP A 342 -35.00 14.65 8.95
C ASP A 342 -33.59 14.18 9.33
N ALA A 343 -33.28 12.90 9.07
CA ALA A 343 -31.98 12.30 9.30
C ALA A 343 -31.69 11.21 8.27
N ILE A 344 -30.43 10.84 8.14
CA ILE A 344 -30.00 9.62 7.43
C ILE A 344 -29.24 8.73 8.41
N ALA A 345 -29.57 7.44 8.42
CA ALA A 345 -28.81 6.43 9.14
C ALA A 345 -27.79 5.81 8.17
N VAL A 346 -26.50 5.89 8.52
CA VAL A 346 -25.38 5.37 7.74
C VAL A 346 -24.24 5.00 8.69
N ASP A 347 -23.21 4.31 8.21
CA ASP A 347 -21.99 4.15 8.97
C ASP A 347 -21.26 5.47 9.22
N TYR A 348 -20.60 5.59 10.37
CA TYR A 348 -19.89 6.80 10.78
C TYR A 348 -18.88 7.28 9.74
N SER A 349 -18.14 6.37 9.11
CA SER A 349 -17.17 6.71 8.06
C SER A 349 -17.83 7.22 6.78
N VAL A 350 -19.03 6.73 6.47
CA VAL A 350 -19.86 7.23 5.37
C VAL A 350 -20.38 8.62 5.71
N ALA A 351 -20.92 8.81 6.93
CA ALA A 351 -21.35 10.11 7.41
C ALA A 351 -20.21 11.15 7.37
N GLU A 352 -19.02 10.80 7.85
CA GLU A 352 -17.85 11.67 7.78
C GLU A 352 -17.49 12.04 6.33
N THR A 353 -17.72 11.15 5.38
CA THR A 353 -17.47 11.42 3.97
C THR A 353 -18.52 12.34 3.36
N ILE A 354 -19.80 12.15 3.69
CA ILE A 354 -20.88 13.06 3.29
C ILE A 354 -20.60 14.48 3.80
N LEU A 355 -20.24 14.62 5.09
CA LEU A 355 -19.98 15.92 5.72
C LEU A 355 -18.79 16.69 5.11
N LYS A 356 -17.87 16.02 4.38
CA LYS A 356 -16.80 16.72 3.66
C LYS A 356 -17.35 17.63 2.55
N ASN A 357 -18.48 17.25 1.96
CA ASN A 357 -19.13 17.98 0.86
C ASN A 357 -20.40 18.72 1.30
N HIS A 358 -20.85 18.50 2.53
CA HIS A 358 -22.07 19.09 3.11
C HIS A 358 -21.74 19.68 4.49
N SER A 359 -21.16 20.89 4.50
CA SER A 359 -20.77 21.60 5.74
C SER A 359 -21.97 21.99 6.61
N ASP A 360 -23.16 22.01 6.02
CA ASP A 360 -24.44 22.24 6.65
C ASP A 360 -25.00 20.98 7.35
N PHE A 361 -24.30 19.84 7.33
CA PHE A 361 -24.71 18.63 8.06
C PHE A 361 -23.88 18.42 9.33
N SER A 362 -24.43 17.67 10.29
CA SER A 362 -23.73 17.20 11.49
C SER A 362 -24.02 15.73 11.76
N ILE A 363 -23.13 15.08 12.50
CA ILE A 363 -23.33 13.73 12.99
C ILE A 363 -23.81 13.82 14.45
N LEU A 364 -24.92 13.16 14.77
CA LEU A 364 -25.38 13.04 16.14
C LEU A 364 -24.32 12.33 17.01
N LYS A 365 -24.09 12.86 18.20
CA LYS A 365 -23.03 12.36 19.10
C LYS A 365 -23.33 10.98 19.66
N ASP A 366 -24.60 10.59 19.68
CA ASP A 366 -25.05 9.27 20.12
C ASP A 366 -24.58 8.24 19.10
N ARG A 367 -23.37 7.70 19.34
CA ARG A 367 -22.80 6.64 18.51
C ARG A 367 -23.42 5.33 18.94
N LEU A 368 -24.08 4.69 17.99
CA LEU A 368 -24.76 3.43 18.22
C LEU A 368 -23.93 2.28 17.65
N ASN A 369 -24.53 1.10 17.62
CA ASN A 369 -23.93 -0.21 17.62
C ASN A 369 -22.68 -0.38 16.74
N LYS A 370 -21.81 -1.29 17.19
CA LYS A 370 -20.67 -1.72 16.36
C LYS A 370 -21.20 -2.58 15.22
N ASP A 371 -20.80 -2.23 14.01
CA ASP A 371 -21.08 -3.01 12.81
C ASP A 371 -19.81 -3.71 12.35
N GLU A 372 -19.92 -4.97 11.97
CA GLU A 372 -18.79 -5.77 11.49
C GLU A 372 -18.96 -6.04 10.00
N PHE A 373 -18.08 -5.47 9.17
CA PHE A 373 -18.11 -5.73 7.73
C PHE A 373 -17.23 -6.91 7.40
N GLY A 374 -17.84 -7.89 6.76
CA GLY A 374 -17.19 -9.11 6.29
C GLY A 374 -17.29 -9.25 4.78
N ILE A 375 -16.49 -10.15 4.24
CA ILE A 375 -16.62 -10.61 2.86
C ILE A 375 -17.71 -11.66 2.87
N ALA A 376 -18.79 -11.42 2.13
CA ALA A 376 -19.84 -12.41 1.98
C ALA A 376 -19.45 -13.41 0.88
N ILE A 377 -19.69 -14.69 1.16
CA ILE A 377 -19.24 -15.83 0.37
C ILE A 377 -20.40 -16.82 0.31
N ARG A 378 -20.54 -17.57 -0.79
CA ARG A 378 -21.55 -18.62 -0.89
C ARG A 378 -21.44 -19.58 0.31
N LYS A 379 -22.59 -20.00 0.84
CA LYS A 379 -22.65 -21.00 1.91
C LYS A 379 -21.79 -22.21 1.60
N ASN A 380 -21.02 -22.68 2.58
CA ASN A 380 -20.14 -23.85 2.48
C ASN A 380 -19.04 -23.74 1.41
N SER A 381 -18.72 -22.53 0.94
CA SER A 381 -17.68 -22.34 -0.07
C SER A 381 -16.29 -22.78 0.45
N PRO A 382 -15.50 -23.51 -0.37
CA PRO A 382 -14.13 -23.86 -0.02
C PRO A 382 -13.20 -22.63 0.10
N LEU A 383 -13.63 -21.47 -0.41
CA LEU A 383 -12.86 -20.22 -0.32
C LEU A 383 -12.81 -19.64 1.10
N LYS A 384 -13.79 -19.97 1.95
CA LYS A 384 -13.94 -19.34 3.27
C LYS A 384 -12.68 -19.44 4.13
N ALA A 385 -12.12 -20.64 4.27
CA ALA A 385 -10.95 -20.85 5.11
C ALA A 385 -9.72 -20.07 4.59
N ARG A 386 -9.54 -20.02 3.27
CA ARG A 386 -8.45 -19.26 2.64
C ARG A 386 -8.63 -17.76 2.87
N ILE A 387 -9.83 -17.23 2.67
CA ILE A 387 -10.14 -15.81 2.88
C ILE A 387 -9.97 -15.42 4.35
N ASP A 388 -10.47 -16.23 5.29
CA ASP A 388 -10.30 -15.99 6.73
C ASP A 388 -8.83 -15.94 7.14
N SER A 389 -8.01 -16.85 6.58
CA SER A 389 -6.57 -16.85 6.77
C SER A 389 -5.93 -15.59 6.21
N SER A 390 -6.24 -15.23 4.96
CA SER A 390 -5.74 -14.01 4.32
C SER A 390 -6.07 -12.77 5.15
N ILE A 391 -7.35 -12.55 5.51
CA ILE A 391 -7.76 -11.40 6.33
C ILE A 391 -6.99 -11.36 7.66
N SER A 392 -6.80 -12.50 8.32
CA SER A 392 -6.04 -12.57 9.57
C SER A 392 -4.58 -12.14 9.39
N VAL A 393 -3.93 -12.58 8.30
CA VAL A 393 -2.55 -12.18 7.97
C VAL A 393 -2.48 -10.70 7.66
N LEU A 394 -3.38 -10.17 6.81
CA LEU A 394 -3.42 -8.76 6.43
C LEU A 394 -3.63 -7.85 7.67
N GLN A 395 -4.49 -8.28 8.60
CA GLN A 395 -4.69 -7.60 9.88
C GLN A 395 -3.44 -7.63 10.76
N LYS A 396 -2.81 -8.80 10.93
CA LYS A 396 -1.58 -8.96 11.74
C LYS A 396 -0.42 -8.13 11.20
N LYS A 397 -0.29 -8.04 9.87
CA LYS A 397 0.71 -7.18 9.18
C LYS A 397 0.39 -5.68 9.23
N GLY A 398 -0.80 -5.31 9.72
CA GLY A 398 -1.26 -3.92 9.79
C GLY A 398 -1.68 -3.34 8.44
N GLU A 399 -1.80 -4.14 7.38
CA GLU A 399 -2.13 -3.67 6.02
C GLU A 399 -3.55 -3.13 5.95
N ILE A 400 -4.52 -3.84 6.55
CA ILE A 400 -5.90 -3.37 6.69
C ILE A 400 -5.97 -2.04 7.47
N ARG A 401 -5.12 -1.86 8.50
CA ARG A 401 -5.04 -0.60 9.24
C ARG A 401 -4.52 0.53 8.35
N ARG A 402 -3.48 0.29 7.55
CA ARG A 402 -2.93 1.29 6.60
C ARG A 402 -3.95 1.69 5.54
N ILE A 403 -4.74 0.75 5.01
CA ILE A 403 -5.85 1.07 4.10
C ILE A 403 -6.86 1.99 4.80
N LYS A 404 -7.27 1.68 6.04
CA LYS A 404 -8.19 2.57 6.79
C LYS A 404 -7.59 3.95 6.99
N GLU A 405 -6.30 4.03 7.33
CA GLU A 405 -5.59 5.31 7.50
C GLU A 405 -5.61 6.13 6.20
N LYS A 406 -5.29 5.51 5.04
CA LYS A 406 -5.35 6.11 3.68
C LYS A 406 -6.69 6.79 3.42
N TRP A 407 -7.79 6.13 3.78
CA TRP A 407 -9.14 6.62 3.50
C TRP A 407 -9.74 7.47 4.64
N SER A 408 -9.04 7.62 5.78
CA SER A 408 -9.45 8.45 6.92
C SER A 408 -8.79 9.84 6.91
N LYS A 409 -9.35 10.81 7.66
CA LYS A 409 -9.01 12.25 7.71
C LYS A 409 -7.62 12.68 7.19
N ASN A 410 -7.63 13.25 5.97
CA ASN A 410 -6.83 14.38 5.49
C ASN A 410 -5.29 14.36 5.63
N LYS A 411 -4.63 13.20 5.72
CA LYS A 411 -3.17 13.06 5.50
C LYS A 411 -2.82 11.66 4.97
N SER A 412 -2.16 11.60 3.82
CA SER A 412 -1.32 10.47 3.35
C SER A 412 -1.97 9.30 2.59
N ALA A 413 -3.03 9.52 1.80
CA ALA A 413 -3.15 8.71 0.59
C ALA A 413 -2.14 9.29 -0.40
N VAL A 414 -0.95 8.67 -0.51
CA VAL A 414 -0.01 9.03 -1.58
C VAL A 414 -0.79 8.91 -2.89
N ARG A 415 -1.05 10.03 -3.56
CA ARG A 415 -1.74 10.03 -4.84
C ARG A 415 -0.85 9.30 -5.83
N VAL A 416 -1.35 8.22 -6.41
CA VAL A 416 -0.73 7.58 -7.58
C VAL A 416 -1.08 8.43 -8.79
N MET A 417 -0.08 8.88 -9.55
CA MET A 417 -0.33 9.56 -10.82
C MET A 417 -0.82 8.54 -11.84
N GLN A 418 -1.87 8.88 -12.58
CA GLN A 418 -2.35 8.10 -13.72
C GLN A 418 -2.30 8.96 -14.98
N GLN A 419 -2.15 8.31 -16.13
CA GLN A 419 -2.26 8.99 -17.42
C GLN A 419 -3.71 9.48 -17.63
N ASP A 420 -3.90 10.80 -17.62
CA ASP A 420 -5.19 11.47 -17.80
C ASP A 420 -5.33 12.20 -19.17
N TRP A 421 -4.38 11.99 -20.08
CA TRP A 421 -4.35 12.60 -21.41
C TRP A 421 -4.29 11.54 -22.54
N ILE A 422 -4.57 11.99 -23.75
CA ILE A 422 -4.43 11.20 -24.98
C ILE A 422 -3.29 11.82 -25.78
N GLY A 423 -2.17 11.11 -25.88
CA GLY A 423 -1.02 11.50 -26.70
C GLY A 423 -1.16 11.09 -28.17
N ASN A 424 -0.35 11.68 -29.04
CA ASN A 424 -0.38 11.44 -30.49
C ASN A 424 0.20 10.07 -30.88
N ASP A 425 1.14 9.55 -30.10
CA ASP A 425 1.76 8.23 -30.23
C ASP A 425 2.18 7.72 -28.83
N THR A 426 2.90 6.61 -28.74
CA THR A 426 3.23 5.94 -27.47
C THR A 426 4.74 5.76 -27.32
N LEU A 427 5.29 6.14 -26.15
CA LEU A 427 6.62 5.74 -25.69
C LEU A 427 6.52 4.47 -24.85
N ILE A 428 7.31 3.46 -25.19
CA ILE A 428 7.45 2.23 -24.40
C ILE A 428 8.63 2.40 -23.44
N VAL A 429 8.34 2.37 -22.14
CA VAL A 429 9.33 2.65 -21.09
C VAL A 429 9.60 1.38 -20.29
N GLY A 430 10.82 0.86 -20.36
CA GLY A 430 11.25 -0.25 -19.51
C GLY A 430 11.45 0.19 -18.07
N THR A 431 11.00 -0.61 -17.10
CA THR A 431 11.20 -0.39 -15.67
C THR A 431 11.24 -1.72 -14.93
N GLU A 432 11.60 -1.74 -13.65
CA GLU A 432 11.51 -2.92 -12.78
C GLU A 432 10.87 -2.54 -11.44
N ALA A 433 9.59 -2.83 -11.28
CA ALA A 433 8.78 -2.28 -10.19
C ALA A 433 8.97 -2.98 -8.83
N LEU A 434 10.20 -2.97 -8.32
CA LEU A 434 10.62 -3.58 -7.05
C LEU A 434 11.36 -2.60 -6.12
N TYR A 435 11.59 -1.37 -6.55
CA TYR A 435 12.46 -0.39 -5.91
C TYR A 435 11.68 0.81 -5.36
N ALA A 436 10.97 0.64 -4.24
CA ALA A 436 10.37 1.78 -3.55
C ALA A 436 11.46 2.72 -3.00
N PRO A 437 11.34 4.05 -3.19
CA PRO A 437 10.19 4.81 -3.69
C PRO A 437 10.15 5.11 -5.20
N TYR A 438 11.08 4.58 -6.01
CA TYR A 438 11.24 4.92 -7.43
C TYR A 438 10.21 4.24 -8.33
N GLU A 439 10.16 2.92 -8.28
CA GLU A 439 9.21 2.13 -9.05
C GLU A 439 8.77 0.92 -8.24
N PHE A 440 7.49 0.83 -7.96
CA PHE A 440 6.90 -0.26 -7.22
C PHE A 440 5.41 -0.29 -7.50
N TYR A 441 4.76 -1.41 -7.21
CA TYR A 441 3.30 -1.41 -7.24
C TYR A 441 2.78 -0.86 -5.91
N GLN A 442 1.94 0.16 -5.96
CA GLN A 442 1.17 0.64 -4.82
C GLN A 442 -0.30 0.42 -5.11
N TRP A 443 -0.97 -0.38 -4.26
CA TRP A 443 -2.37 -0.76 -4.47
C TRP A 443 -2.64 -1.43 -5.83
N GLY A 444 -1.69 -2.25 -6.30
CA GLY A 444 -1.76 -2.94 -7.58
C GLY A 444 -1.50 -2.05 -8.81
N GLU A 445 -1.23 -0.76 -8.61
CA GLU A 445 -0.90 0.19 -9.68
C GLU A 445 0.60 0.49 -9.68
N LEU A 446 1.22 0.49 -10.86
CA LEU A 446 2.62 0.88 -11.02
C LEU A 446 2.77 2.35 -10.61
N SER A 447 3.65 2.60 -9.65
CA SER A 447 3.75 3.85 -8.89
C SER A 447 5.20 4.17 -8.51
N GLY A 448 5.46 5.42 -8.15
CA GLY A 448 6.74 5.87 -7.61
C GLY A 448 7.32 7.08 -8.36
N ILE A 449 8.49 7.54 -7.91
CA ILE A 449 9.19 8.71 -8.46
C ILE A 449 9.43 8.56 -9.97
N ASP A 450 9.93 7.40 -10.40
CA ASP A 450 10.27 7.13 -11.80
C ASP A 450 9.01 7.16 -12.69
N ILE A 451 7.91 6.64 -12.15
CA ILE A 451 6.62 6.59 -12.83
C ILE A 451 6.02 7.97 -13.01
N ASP A 452 6.03 8.78 -11.94
CA ASP A 452 5.50 10.15 -11.97
C ASP A 452 6.35 11.06 -12.89
N ILE A 453 7.68 10.90 -12.89
CA ILE A 453 8.58 11.62 -13.81
C ILE A 453 8.22 11.29 -15.25
N MET A 454 8.07 10.01 -15.58
CA MET A 454 7.78 9.60 -16.96
C MET A 454 6.39 10.00 -17.42
N TYR A 455 5.37 9.94 -16.56
CA TYR A 455 4.06 10.50 -16.90
C TYR A 455 4.12 12.01 -17.14
N THR A 456 4.88 12.74 -16.31
CA THR A 456 5.07 14.19 -16.50
C THR A 456 5.76 14.50 -17.83
N ILE A 457 6.83 13.75 -18.17
CA ILE A 457 7.52 13.83 -19.46
C ILE A 457 6.57 13.50 -20.62
N GLY A 458 5.79 12.42 -20.52
CA GLY A 458 4.82 12.03 -21.55
C GLY A 458 3.79 13.11 -21.83
N LYS A 459 3.27 13.75 -20.77
CA LYS A 459 2.33 14.87 -20.88
C LYS A 459 2.96 16.08 -21.57
N MET A 460 4.20 16.44 -21.22
CA MET A 460 4.94 17.54 -21.86
C MET A 460 5.24 17.26 -23.35
N LEU A 461 5.46 16.00 -23.71
CA LEU A 461 5.70 15.57 -25.08
C LEU A 461 4.42 15.32 -25.89
N ASN A 462 3.24 15.38 -25.26
CA ASN A 462 1.97 14.94 -25.83
C ASN A 462 2.05 13.49 -26.37
N LYS A 463 2.70 12.59 -25.62
CA LYS A 463 2.84 11.16 -25.91
C LYS A 463 2.20 10.33 -24.80
N ASN A 464 1.61 9.20 -25.16
CA ASN A 464 1.18 8.20 -24.20
C ASN A 464 2.41 7.47 -23.64
N ILE A 465 2.37 7.09 -22.37
CA ILE A 465 3.40 6.27 -21.73
C ILE A 465 2.85 4.86 -21.55
N LYS A 466 3.61 3.88 -22.04
CA LYS A 466 3.35 2.46 -21.77
C LYS A 466 4.56 1.88 -21.06
N PHE A 467 4.40 1.57 -19.77
CA PHE A 467 5.44 0.88 -19.02
C PHE A 467 5.54 -0.59 -19.42
N ALA A 468 6.76 -1.07 -19.53
CA ALA A 468 7.13 -2.47 -19.71
C ALA A 468 7.95 -2.90 -18.48
N ASP A 469 7.24 -3.41 -17.47
CA ASP A 469 7.85 -3.90 -16.23
C ASP A 469 8.50 -5.27 -16.46
N MET A 470 9.83 -5.34 -16.29
CA MET A 470 10.68 -6.49 -16.60
C MET A 470 11.85 -6.58 -15.60
N ASN A 471 12.57 -7.71 -15.59
CA ASN A 471 13.74 -7.85 -14.75
C ASN A 471 14.85 -6.85 -15.16
N PHE A 472 15.63 -6.38 -14.19
CA PHE A 472 16.68 -5.37 -14.40
C PHE A 472 17.65 -5.73 -15.53
N ASP A 473 18.08 -7.00 -15.56
CA ASP A 473 19.05 -7.53 -16.53
C ASP A 473 18.53 -7.50 -17.97
N VAL A 474 17.21 -7.38 -18.16
CA VAL A 474 16.56 -7.28 -19.47
C VAL A 474 16.43 -5.83 -19.96
N LEU A 475 16.55 -4.83 -19.09
CA LEU A 475 16.33 -3.41 -19.45
C LEU A 475 17.24 -2.93 -20.58
N ILE A 476 18.55 -3.16 -20.46
CA ILE A 476 19.53 -2.74 -21.47
C ILE A 476 19.37 -3.54 -22.78
N PRO A 477 19.27 -4.89 -22.75
CA PRO A 477 18.92 -5.65 -23.95
C PRO A 477 17.63 -5.20 -24.62
N SER A 478 16.61 -4.81 -23.85
CA SER A 478 15.34 -4.30 -24.39
C SER A 478 15.52 -2.98 -25.14
N LEU A 479 16.31 -2.05 -24.58
CA LEU A 479 16.66 -0.80 -25.26
C LEU A 479 17.42 -1.06 -26.56
N VAL A 480 18.51 -1.82 -26.49
CA VAL A 480 19.40 -2.08 -27.64
C VAL A 480 18.65 -2.77 -28.78
N ASN A 481 17.72 -3.67 -28.46
CA ASN A 481 16.89 -4.36 -29.45
C ASN A 481 15.60 -3.60 -29.81
N GLU A 482 15.49 -2.32 -29.43
CA GLU A 482 14.36 -1.43 -29.78
C GLU A 482 12.99 -1.96 -29.32
N LYS A 483 12.95 -2.77 -28.27
CA LYS A 483 11.70 -3.23 -27.63
C LYS A 483 11.13 -2.18 -26.67
N THR A 484 11.99 -1.33 -26.12
CA THR A 484 11.66 -0.15 -25.32
C THR A 484 12.39 1.07 -25.90
N ASP A 485 11.79 2.25 -25.78
CA ASP A 485 12.38 3.53 -26.22
C ASP A 485 13.29 4.12 -25.14
N LEU A 486 12.87 3.97 -23.88
CA LEU A 486 13.51 4.49 -22.67
C LEU A 486 13.54 3.40 -21.60
N CYS A 487 14.49 3.47 -20.68
CA CYS A 487 14.42 2.74 -19.41
C CYS A 487 14.63 3.69 -18.24
N ILE A 488 13.78 3.58 -17.22
CA ILE A 488 13.87 4.29 -15.95
C ILE A 488 13.58 3.27 -14.85
N ALA A 489 14.56 3.05 -13.98
CA ALA A 489 14.53 1.97 -12.97
C ALA A 489 15.59 2.20 -11.89
N ALA A 490 15.59 3.39 -11.29
CA ALA A 490 16.58 3.82 -10.30
C ALA A 490 18.05 3.55 -10.71
N MET A 491 18.37 3.59 -12.02
CA MET A 491 19.65 3.11 -12.53
C MET A 491 20.73 4.19 -12.53
N SER A 492 21.96 3.81 -12.20
CA SER A 492 23.14 4.68 -12.34
C SER A 492 23.96 4.37 -13.59
N ILE A 493 24.72 5.38 -14.03
CA ILE A 493 25.71 5.26 -15.10
C ILE A 493 26.84 4.32 -14.66
N THR A 494 27.25 3.41 -15.55
CA THR A 494 28.54 2.72 -15.46
C THR A 494 29.28 2.81 -16.80
N GLU A 495 30.58 2.59 -16.79
CA GLU A 495 31.39 2.57 -18.02
C GLU A 495 30.90 1.50 -19.00
N GLU A 496 30.64 0.29 -18.50
CA GLU A 496 30.11 -0.83 -19.27
C GLU A 496 28.77 -0.48 -19.93
N ARG A 497 27.82 0.07 -19.16
CA ARG A 497 26.49 0.42 -19.70
C ARG A 497 26.58 1.56 -20.70
N SER A 498 27.46 2.54 -20.46
CA SER A 498 27.69 3.68 -21.36
C SER A 498 28.30 3.27 -22.70
N ASN A 499 28.93 2.09 -22.79
CA ASN A 499 29.36 1.54 -24.07
C ASN A 499 28.17 1.04 -24.92
N SER A 500 27.08 0.60 -24.28
CA SER A 500 25.92 -0.01 -24.96
C SER A 500 24.75 0.96 -25.18
N ILE A 501 24.47 1.84 -24.22
CA ILE A 501 23.33 2.77 -24.24
C ILE A 501 23.77 4.21 -23.97
N ASP A 502 22.90 5.17 -24.29
CA ASP A 502 23.03 6.56 -23.87
C ASP A 502 22.30 6.80 -22.55
N PHE A 503 22.74 7.82 -21.81
CA PHE A 503 22.13 8.25 -20.56
C PHE A 503 21.69 9.71 -20.60
N SER A 504 20.63 10.03 -19.88
CA SER A 504 20.25 11.40 -19.60
C SER A 504 21.23 12.05 -18.62
N ILE A 505 21.09 13.36 -18.42
CA ILE A 505 21.56 14.00 -17.19
C ILE A 505 20.83 13.40 -15.97
N PRO A 506 21.42 13.43 -14.76
CA PRO A 506 20.77 12.91 -13.56
C PRO A 506 19.45 13.61 -13.26
N TYR A 507 18.40 12.85 -13.00
CA TYR A 507 17.11 13.38 -12.53
C TYR A 507 16.97 13.31 -11.00
N ASP A 508 17.80 12.49 -10.34
CA ASP A 508 17.84 12.39 -8.88
C ASP A 508 19.26 12.02 -8.39
N LYS A 509 19.54 12.29 -7.11
CA LYS A 509 20.81 12.00 -6.44
C LYS A 509 20.58 11.44 -5.04
N ASN A 510 21.05 10.22 -4.78
CA ASN A 510 20.82 9.52 -3.52
C ASN A 510 22.05 8.79 -3.03
N GLU A 511 22.33 8.92 -1.74
CA GLU A 511 23.52 8.34 -1.15
C GLU A 511 23.46 6.80 -1.16
N SER A 512 24.56 6.20 -1.58
CA SER A 512 24.82 4.78 -1.31
C SER A 512 25.51 4.66 0.03
N VAL A 513 25.07 3.73 0.85
CA VAL A 513 25.56 3.50 2.22
C VAL A 513 26.13 2.09 2.35
N ILE A 514 26.98 1.93 3.37
CA ILE A 514 27.37 0.61 3.86
C ILE A 514 26.74 0.40 5.22
N VAL A 515 25.97 -0.68 5.34
CA VAL A 515 25.25 -1.07 6.54
C VAL A 515 26.00 -2.20 7.23
N VAL A 516 26.17 -2.10 8.55
CA VAL A 516 26.80 -3.11 9.41
C VAL A 516 25.97 -3.33 10.68
N HIS A 517 26.28 -4.37 11.44
CA HIS A 517 25.70 -4.54 12.77
C HIS A 517 26.21 -3.49 13.77
N THR A 518 25.34 -3.09 14.71
CA THR A 518 25.74 -2.27 15.86
C THR A 518 26.72 -3.04 16.75
N PRO A 519 27.62 -2.35 17.49
CA PRO A 519 28.58 -3.01 18.37
C PRO A 519 27.93 -3.91 19.43
N GLN A 520 26.71 -3.58 19.88
CA GLN A 520 25.97 -4.34 20.88
C GLN A 520 25.41 -5.68 20.33
N HIS A 521 24.93 -5.71 19.09
CA HIS A 521 24.48 -6.95 18.43
C HIS A 521 25.63 -7.80 17.88
N ALA A 522 26.77 -7.20 17.54
CA ALA A 522 27.97 -7.95 17.14
C ALA A 522 28.50 -8.84 18.28
N LEU A 523 28.31 -8.43 19.54
CA LEU A 523 28.70 -9.20 20.74
C LEU A 523 27.67 -10.30 21.10
N GLU A 524 26.38 -10.08 20.88
CA GLU A 524 25.32 -11.08 21.12
C GLU A 524 25.37 -12.26 20.13
N LYS A 525 25.88 -12.06 18.90
CA LYS A 525 26.11 -13.15 17.92
C LYS A 525 27.14 -14.18 18.37
N ILE A 526 28.02 -13.84 19.30
CA ILE A 526 29.02 -14.77 19.85
C ILE A 526 28.39 -15.71 20.90
N SER A 527 27.24 -15.33 21.48
CA SER A 527 26.55 -16.12 22.51
C SER A 527 25.23 -16.76 22.08
N ASP A 528 24.55 -16.27 21.04
CA ASP A 528 23.13 -16.58 20.80
C ASP A 528 22.76 -17.18 19.43
N SER A 529 23.68 -17.94 18.81
CA SER A 529 23.42 -18.67 17.55
C SER A 529 22.29 -19.72 17.63
N THR A 530 21.70 -19.92 18.82
CA THR A 530 20.58 -20.84 19.07
C THR A 530 19.28 -20.14 19.50
N GLY A 531 19.31 -18.96 20.13
CA GLY A 531 18.13 -18.26 20.63
C GLY A 531 17.38 -17.44 19.57
N VAL A 532 18.10 -16.80 18.65
CA VAL A 532 17.47 -15.96 17.61
C VAL A 532 16.79 -16.82 16.55
N LEU A 533 17.45 -17.89 16.10
CA LEU A 533 16.86 -18.87 15.19
C LEU A 533 15.69 -19.59 15.84
N SER A 534 15.75 -19.97 17.13
CA SER A 534 14.62 -20.64 17.79
C SER A 534 13.40 -19.74 17.96
N ARG A 535 13.56 -18.44 18.26
CA ARG A 535 12.44 -17.49 18.32
C ARG A 535 11.85 -17.18 16.96
N LEU A 536 12.69 -17.07 15.92
CA LEU A 536 12.23 -16.86 14.55
C LEU A 536 11.57 -18.14 13.99
N PHE A 537 12.10 -19.33 14.25
CA PHE A 537 11.50 -20.60 13.87
C PHE A 537 10.22 -20.90 14.67
N GLN A 538 10.11 -20.49 15.93
CA GLN A 538 8.82 -20.51 16.65
C GLN A 538 7.82 -19.56 16.01
N ASN A 539 8.26 -18.36 15.62
CA ASN A 539 7.39 -17.42 14.92
C ASN A 539 6.97 -17.92 13.53
N ILE A 540 7.85 -18.63 12.82
CA ILE A 540 7.56 -19.26 11.53
C ILE A 540 6.71 -20.53 11.70
N GLN A 541 6.95 -21.39 12.69
CA GLN A 541 6.08 -22.53 13.01
C GLN A 541 4.69 -22.09 13.46
N ASN A 542 4.56 -20.95 14.15
CA ASN A 542 3.28 -20.33 14.48
C ASN A 542 2.62 -19.60 13.29
N ILE A 543 3.30 -19.49 12.15
CA ILE A 543 2.74 -19.00 10.88
C ILE A 543 2.22 -20.17 10.01
N PHE A 544 2.77 -21.39 10.19
CA PHE A 544 2.42 -22.58 9.41
C PHE A 544 1.60 -23.64 10.17
N ASN A 545 1.39 -23.46 11.48
CA ASN A 545 0.35 -24.11 12.28
C ASN A 545 -0.76 -23.08 12.57
#